data_AF-A0A938QEV1-F1
#
_entry.id   AF-A0A938QEV1-F1
#
_cell.length_a   1.000
_cell.length_b   1.000
_cell.length_c   1.000
_cell.angle_alpha   90.00
_cell.angle_beta   90.00
_cell.angle_gamma   90.00
#
_symmetry.space_group_name_H-M   'P 1'
#
loop_
_entity.id
_entity.type
_entity.pdbx_description
1 polymer ?
#
loop_
_entity_poly.entity_id
_entity_poly.type
_entity_poly.pdbx_seq_one_letter_code
_entity_poly.pdbx_strand_id
1 'polypeptide(L)'
;MEIPLISKIILYIDISLLGLMCLIVWPWQFMVFRGRPMKNPDGSMDNWHEQKVFYGMALADISVAVPAALGGIALIFFGWGLGFYLTGLASFWFLWANVMTTANSLRFENPRLTLLWFVTFPLGAIVGGV
;
A
#
# COMPACT_ATOMS: atom_id res chain seq x y z
N MET A 1 4.15 31.82 -6.68
CA MET A 1 5.15 31.10 -7.50
C MET A 1 4.38 30.11 -8.36
N GLU A 2 4.37 30.28 -9.68
CA GLU A 2 3.68 29.31 -10.54
C GLU A 2 4.47 28.00 -10.57
N ILE A 3 3.77 26.89 -10.35
CA ILE A 3 4.37 25.56 -10.40
C ILE A 3 4.59 25.21 -11.88
N PRO A 4 5.79 24.76 -12.28
CA PRO A 4 6.06 24.36 -13.67
C PRO A 4 5.03 23.34 -14.19
N LEU A 5 4.72 23.40 -15.49
CA LEU A 5 3.77 22.47 -16.12
C LEU A 5 4.15 21.01 -15.86
N ILE A 6 5.44 20.68 -15.97
CA ILE A 6 5.97 19.34 -15.72
C ILE A 6 5.64 18.88 -14.30
N SER A 7 5.87 19.73 -13.30
CA SER A 7 5.55 19.41 -11.90
C SER A 7 4.06 19.22 -11.66
N LYS A 8 3.19 19.98 -12.35
CA LYS A 8 1.74 19.77 -12.29
C LYS A 8 1.35 18.41 -12.89
N ILE A 9 1.93 18.06 -14.04
CA ILE A 9 1.69 16.76 -14.69
C ILE A 9 2.10 15.62 -13.77
N ILE A 10 3.31 15.67 -13.21
CA ILE A 10 3.81 14.66 -12.26
C ILE A 10 2.87 14.54 -11.05
N LEU A 11 2.49 15.67 -10.45
CA LEU A 11 1.59 15.68 -9.30
C LEU A 11 0.25 14.98 -9.60
N TYR A 12 -0.37 15.27 -10.74
CA TYR A 12 -1.65 14.65 -11.11
C TYR A 12 -1.50 13.16 -11.43
N ILE A 13 -0.38 12.75 -12.04
CA ILE A 13 -0.07 11.34 -12.25
C ILE A 13 0.06 10.63 -10.90
N ASP A 14 0.84 11.17 -9.96
CA ASP A 14 1.09 10.57 -8.65
C ASP A 14 -0.22 10.43 -7.84
N ILE A 15 -1.03 11.49 -7.81
CA ILE A 15 -2.35 11.48 -7.16
C ILE A 15 -3.27 10.43 -7.78
N SER A 16 -3.26 10.31 -9.11
CA SER A 16 -4.08 9.31 -9.82
C SER A 16 -3.63 7.89 -9.51
N LEU A 17 -2.32 7.63 -9.49
CA LEU A 17 -1.75 6.33 -9.15
C LEU A 17 -2.05 5.96 -7.69
N LEU A 18 -1.92 6.91 -6.76
CA LEU A 18 -2.29 6.70 -5.35
C LEU A 18 -3.78 6.38 -5.20
N GLY A 19 -4.65 7.10 -5.92
CA GLY A 19 -6.09 6.84 -5.93
C GLY A 19 -6.43 5.44 -6.47
N LEU A 20 -5.82 5.05 -7.59
CA LEU A 20 -5.99 3.70 -8.16
C LEU A 20 -5.50 2.61 -7.21
N MET A 21 -4.33 2.83 -6.57
CA MET A 21 -3.80 1.92 -5.56
C MET A 21 -4.77 1.76 -4.40
N CYS A 22 -5.35 2.85 -3.89
CA CYS A 22 -6.35 2.82 -2.83
C CYS A 22 -7.58 1.98 -3.23
N LEU A 23 -8.08 2.15 -4.45
CA LEU A 23 -9.23 1.38 -4.96
C LEU A 23 -8.96 -0.12 -5.08
N ILE A 24 -7.70 -0.52 -5.31
CA ILE A 24 -7.29 -1.92 -5.37
C ILE A 24 -7.05 -2.48 -3.96
N VAL A 25 -6.31 -1.76 -3.13
CA VAL A 25 -5.92 -2.17 -1.78
C VAL A 25 -7.13 -2.27 -0.87
N TRP A 26 -8.09 -1.35 -0.95
CA TRP A 26 -9.20 -1.32 0.00
C TRP A 26 -10.09 -2.57 0.00
N PRO A 27 -10.62 -3.06 -1.14
CA PRO A 27 -11.39 -4.31 -1.16
C PRO A 27 -10.53 -5.51 -0.79
N TRP A 28 -9.24 -5.48 -1.13
CA TRP A 28 -8.30 -6.52 -0.71
C TRP A 28 -8.17 -6.56 0.81
N GLN A 29 -7.87 -5.43 1.45
CA GLN A 29 -7.76 -5.31 2.90
C GLN A 29 -9.07 -5.64 3.61
N PHE A 30 -10.21 -5.35 2.99
CA PHE A 30 -11.50 -5.76 3.53
C PHE A 30 -11.72 -7.28 3.52
N MET A 31 -11.33 -7.97 2.44
CA MET A 31 -11.24 -9.43 2.47
C MET A 31 -10.26 -9.87 3.55
N VAL A 32 -9.21 -9.07 3.76
CA VAL A 32 -8.16 -9.42 4.70
C VAL A 32 -8.67 -9.48 6.13
N PHE A 33 -9.32 -8.39 6.52
CA PHE A 33 -9.99 -8.22 7.78
C PHE A 33 -11.08 -9.28 8.06
N ARG A 34 -11.70 -9.82 7.00
CA ARG A 34 -12.69 -10.92 7.11
C ARG A 34 -12.06 -12.31 7.27
N GLY A 35 -10.74 -12.41 7.38
CA GLY A 35 -10.03 -13.67 7.61
C GLY A 35 -9.88 -14.56 6.38
N ARG A 36 -9.99 -14.00 5.16
CA ARG A 36 -9.76 -14.78 3.93
C ARG A 36 -8.27 -14.85 3.60
N PRO A 37 -7.64 -16.01 3.42
CA PRO A 37 -6.19 -16.08 3.18
C PRO A 37 -5.74 -15.24 1.96
N MET A 38 -4.55 -14.64 2.06
CA MET A 38 -3.92 -13.95 0.92
C MET A 38 -3.39 -14.99 -0.05
N LYS A 39 -3.49 -14.76 -1.35
CA LYS A 39 -2.73 -15.53 -2.33
C LYS A 39 -1.51 -14.72 -2.76
N ASN A 40 -0.34 -15.32 -2.63
CA ASN A 40 0.90 -14.73 -3.10
C ASN A 40 1.11 -15.00 -4.59
N PRO A 41 2.00 -14.23 -5.25
CA PRO A 41 2.28 -14.41 -6.67
C PRO A 41 2.85 -15.79 -7.04
N ASP A 42 3.43 -16.50 -6.08
CA ASP A 42 3.96 -17.85 -6.23
C ASP A 42 2.95 -18.97 -5.92
N GLY A 43 1.71 -18.60 -5.56
CA GLY A 43 0.63 -19.53 -5.22
C GLY A 43 0.59 -19.97 -3.75
N SER A 44 1.56 -19.53 -2.92
CA SER A 44 1.47 -19.70 -1.47
C SER A 44 0.31 -18.89 -0.87
N MET A 45 -0.12 -19.24 0.33
CA MET A 45 -1.17 -18.49 1.02
C MET A 45 -0.76 -18.04 2.41
N ASP A 46 -0.69 -16.73 2.62
CA ASP A 46 -0.50 -16.17 3.96
C ASP A 46 -1.80 -16.27 4.76
N ASN A 47 -1.78 -17.10 5.81
CA ASN A 47 -2.87 -17.18 6.79
C ASN A 47 -2.65 -16.15 7.89
N TRP A 48 -3.43 -15.06 7.89
CA TRP A 48 -3.18 -13.99 8.86
C TRP A 48 -3.69 -14.27 10.27
N HIS A 49 -4.42 -15.35 10.50
CA HIS A 49 -4.64 -15.84 11.87
C HIS A 49 -3.32 -16.23 12.55
N GLU A 50 -2.33 -16.62 11.76
CA GLU A 50 -1.00 -16.98 12.24
C GLU A 50 -0.07 -15.75 12.27
N GLN A 51 -0.40 -14.71 11.51
CA GLN A 51 0.41 -13.51 11.34
C GLN A 51 -0.38 -12.22 11.68
N LYS A 52 -0.48 -11.92 12.99
CA LYS A 52 -1.25 -10.77 13.54
C LYS A 52 -0.91 -9.41 12.91
N VAL A 53 0.31 -9.25 12.38
CA VAL A 53 0.74 -8.01 11.71
C VAL A 53 -0.13 -7.72 10.49
N PHE A 54 -0.50 -8.73 9.70
CA PHE A 54 -1.37 -8.57 8.55
C PHE A 54 -2.77 -8.10 8.91
N TYR A 55 -3.35 -8.65 9.99
CA TYR A 55 -4.63 -8.17 10.49
C TYR A 55 -4.56 -6.70 10.95
N GLY A 56 -3.49 -6.32 11.64
CA GLY A 56 -3.26 -4.93 12.04
C GLY A 56 -3.14 -3.98 10.85
N MET A 57 -2.40 -4.38 9.81
CA MET A 57 -2.28 -3.62 8.56
C MET A 57 -3.63 -3.50 7.84
N ALA A 58 -4.42 -4.57 7.78
CA ALA A 58 -5.75 -4.54 7.19
C ALA A 58 -6.68 -3.54 7.88
N LEU A 59 -6.69 -3.57 9.21
CA LEU A 59 -7.49 -2.64 10.00
C LEU A 59 -7.05 -1.19 9.76
N ALA A 60 -5.74 -0.93 9.77
CA ALA A 60 -5.19 0.41 9.52
C ALA A 60 -5.50 0.89 8.10
N ASP A 61 -5.40 0.04 7.09
CA ASP A 61 -5.70 0.39 5.70
C ASP A 61 -7.18 0.74 5.51
N ILE A 62 -8.09 -0.08 6.04
CA ILE A 62 -9.54 0.14 5.91
C ILE A 62 -10.00 1.38 6.66
N SER A 63 -9.50 1.60 7.88
CA SER A 63 -10.03 2.61 8.78
C SER A 63 -9.30 3.96 8.71
N VAL A 64 -8.03 3.96 8.32
CA VAL A 64 -7.19 5.17 8.35
C VAL A 64 -6.56 5.44 6.99
N ALA A 65 -5.71 4.56 6.47
CA ALA A 65 -4.83 4.91 5.36
C ALA A 65 -5.60 5.18 4.05
N VAL A 66 -6.49 4.27 3.64
CA VAL A 66 -7.31 4.48 2.44
C VAL A 66 -8.27 5.66 2.59
N PRO A 67 -9.06 5.78 3.68
CA PRO A 67 -9.91 6.95 3.87
C PRO A 67 -9.13 8.28 3.89
N ALA A 68 -7.97 8.32 4.55
CA ALA A 68 -7.12 9.51 4.58
C ALA A 68 -6.54 9.85 3.21
N ALA A 69 -6.11 8.85 2.44
CA ALA A 69 -5.63 9.05 1.08
C ALA A 69 -6.74 9.58 0.16
N LEU A 70 -7.89 8.91 0.08
CA LEU A 70 -9.00 9.31 -0.77
C LEU A 70 -9.59 10.67 -0.36
N GLY A 71 -9.74 10.90 0.96
CA GLY A 71 -10.14 12.19 1.50
C GLY A 71 -9.12 13.28 1.20
N GLY A 72 -7.82 12.97 1.32
CA GLY A 72 -6.73 13.88 0.96
C GLY A 72 -6.76 14.27 -0.52
N ILE A 73 -6.96 13.30 -1.42
CA ILE A 73 -7.13 13.54 -2.86
C ILE A 73 -8.32 14.46 -3.12
N ALA A 74 -9.48 14.19 -2.50
CA ALA A 74 -10.66 15.05 -2.64
C ALA A 74 -10.36 16.48 -2.17
N LEU A 75 -9.69 16.65 -1.03
CA LEU A 75 -9.29 17.96 -0.51
C LEU A 75 -8.34 18.71 -1.44
N ILE A 76 -7.42 18.03 -2.12
CA ILE A 76 -6.54 18.64 -3.14
C ILE A 76 -7.39 19.25 -4.26
N PHE A 77 -8.40 18.53 -4.75
CA PHE A 77 -9.29 19.03 -5.80
C PHE A 77 -10.20 20.18 -5.33
N PHE A 78 -10.51 20.26 -4.02
CA PHE A 78 -11.17 21.42 -3.42
C PHE A 78 -10.23 22.59 -3.12
N GLY A 79 -8.93 22.47 -3.43
CA GLY A 79 -7.93 23.52 -3.20
C GLY A 79 -7.47 23.64 -1.76
N TRP A 80 -7.69 22.62 -0.92
CA TRP A 80 -7.31 22.63 0.49
C TRP A 80 -5.95 21.99 0.71
N GLY A 81 -5.00 22.77 1.22
CA GLY A 81 -3.61 22.33 1.43
C GLY A 81 -3.46 21.11 2.35
N LEU A 82 -4.40 20.89 3.26
CA LEU A 82 -4.44 19.70 4.13
C LEU A 82 -4.42 18.39 3.32
N GLY A 83 -4.99 18.40 2.12
CA GLY A 83 -5.02 17.22 1.26
C GLY A 83 -3.64 16.67 0.94
N PHE A 84 -2.65 17.54 0.67
CA PHE A 84 -1.28 17.13 0.39
C PHE A 84 -0.60 16.44 1.58
N TYR A 85 -0.87 16.91 2.81
CA TYR A 85 -0.32 16.30 4.02
C TYR A 85 -0.93 14.91 4.26
N LEU A 86 -2.24 14.77 4.07
CA LEU A 86 -2.93 13.48 4.22
C LEU A 86 -2.44 12.46 3.19
N THR A 87 -2.34 12.85 1.91
CA THR A 87 -1.82 11.96 0.87
C THR A 87 -0.35 11.61 1.10
N GLY A 88 0.47 12.55 1.58
CA GLY A 88 1.87 12.28 1.90
C GLY A 88 2.03 11.28 3.05
N LEU A 89 1.27 11.43 4.13
CA LEU A 89 1.27 10.50 5.26
C LEU A 89 0.76 9.12 4.85
N ALA A 90 -0.31 9.06 4.04
CA ALA A 90 -0.83 7.79 3.55
C ALA A 90 0.16 7.08 2.62
N SER A 91 0.85 7.80 1.73
CA SER A 91 1.90 7.23 0.88
C SER A 91 3.05 6.64 1.69
N PHE A 92 3.47 7.31 2.77
CA PHE A 92 4.49 6.77 3.67
C PHE A 92 4.01 5.48 4.35
N TRP A 93 2.76 5.44 4.80
CA TRP A 93 2.17 4.25 5.38
C TRP A 93 2.13 3.09 4.37
N PHE A 94 1.67 3.31 3.14
CA PHE A 94 1.62 2.27 2.11
C PHE A 94 3.00 1.71 1.78
N LEU A 95 4.02 2.56 1.74
CA LEU A 95 5.40 2.13 1.58
C LEU A 95 5.84 1.21 2.73
N TRP A 96 5.60 1.63 3.97
CA TRP A 96 5.94 0.83 5.15
C TRP A 96 5.19 -0.50 5.18
N ALA A 97 3.87 -0.48 4.93
CA ALA A 97 3.03 -1.67 4.92
C ALA A 97 3.47 -2.67 3.84
N ASN A 98 3.89 -2.20 2.66
CA ASN A 98 4.46 -3.04 1.62
C ASN A 98 5.74 -3.75 2.09
N VAL A 99 6.69 -2.99 2.67
CA VAL A 99 7.95 -3.56 3.20
C VAL A 99 7.67 -4.60 4.29
N MET A 100 6.78 -4.30 5.23
CA MET A 100 6.44 -5.20 6.33
C MET A 100 5.71 -6.45 5.87
N THR A 101 4.85 -6.33 4.86
CA THR A 101 4.16 -7.48 4.25
C THR A 101 5.17 -8.48 3.72
N THR A 102 6.14 -7.99 2.95
CA THR A 102 7.17 -8.83 2.36
C THR A 102 8.13 -9.40 3.41
N ALA A 103 8.56 -8.60 4.38
CA ALA A 103 9.46 -9.06 5.44
C ALA A 103 8.83 -10.19 6.28
N ASN A 104 7.53 -10.10 6.57
CA ASN A 104 6.81 -11.18 7.26
C ASN A 104 6.66 -12.41 6.37
N SER A 105 6.25 -12.23 5.11
CA SER A 105 6.11 -13.36 4.19
C SER A 105 7.44 -14.10 3.99
N LEU A 106 8.57 -13.38 3.85
CA LEU A 106 9.90 -13.99 3.76
C LEU A 106 10.28 -14.78 5.02
N ARG A 107 9.95 -14.24 6.19
CA ARG A 107 10.26 -14.89 7.47
C ARG A 107 9.43 -16.16 7.71
N PHE A 108 8.14 -16.14 7.38
CA PHE A 108 7.20 -17.19 7.77
C PHE A 108 6.96 -18.22 6.67
N GLU A 109 6.87 -17.80 5.42
CA GLU A 109 6.54 -18.69 4.29
C GLU A 109 7.77 -19.14 3.48
N ASN A 110 8.92 -18.47 3.64
CA ASN A 110 10.13 -18.67 2.81
C ASN A 110 9.80 -18.86 1.30
N PRO A 111 9.04 -17.94 0.69
CA PRO A 111 8.60 -18.06 -0.68
C PRO A 111 9.79 -17.99 -1.65
N ARG A 112 9.66 -18.62 -2.81
CA ARG A 112 10.68 -18.50 -3.86
C ARG A 112 10.59 -17.10 -4.47
N LEU A 113 11.63 -16.28 -4.27
CA LEU A 113 11.74 -14.95 -4.86
C LEU A 113 11.81 -15.05 -6.40
N THR A 114 10.66 -14.86 -7.05
CA THR A 114 10.57 -14.74 -8.52
C THR A 114 10.73 -13.28 -8.95
N LEU A 115 10.93 -13.02 -10.24
CA LEU A 115 10.95 -11.65 -10.79
C LEU A 115 9.69 -10.86 -10.44
N LEU A 116 8.54 -11.55 -10.31
CA LEU A 116 7.28 -10.93 -9.96
C LEU A 116 7.32 -10.32 -8.54
N TRP A 117 8.05 -10.93 -7.59
CA TRP A 117 8.24 -10.37 -6.25
C TRP A 117 8.98 -9.03 -6.28
N PHE A 118 9.97 -8.87 -7.16
CA PHE A 118 10.69 -7.60 -7.30
C PHE A 118 9.84 -6.52 -7.97
N VAL A 119 8.86 -6.90 -8.79
CA VAL A 119 7.92 -5.95 -9.39
C VAL A 119 6.86 -5.51 -8.38
N THR A 120 6.34 -6.43 -7.56
CA THR A 120 5.24 -6.16 -6.62
C THR A 120 5.72 -5.66 -5.25
N PHE A 121 6.92 -6.09 -4.83
CA PHE A 121 7.49 -5.88 -3.50
C PHE A 121 9.00 -5.55 -3.56
N PRO A 122 9.44 -4.56 -4.35
CA PRO A 122 10.85 -4.34 -4.65
C PRO A 122 11.71 -4.16 -3.39
N LEU A 123 11.29 -3.29 -2.47
CA LEU A 123 12.08 -2.99 -1.26
C LEU A 123 12.05 -4.14 -0.25
N GLY A 124 10.90 -4.79 -0.10
CA GLY A 124 10.77 -5.94 0.79
C GLY A 124 11.59 -7.15 0.34
N ALA A 125 11.62 -7.42 -0.98
CA ALA A 125 12.41 -8.51 -1.56
C ALA A 125 13.91 -8.28 -1.38
N ILE A 126 14.37 -7.02 -1.38
CA ILE A 126 15.76 -6.67 -1.07
C ILE A 126 16.06 -6.92 0.41
N VAL A 127 15.17 -6.52 1.32
CA VAL A 127 15.42 -6.62 2.78
C VAL A 127 15.44 -8.05 3.29
N GLY A 128 14.55 -8.93 2.79
CA GLY A 128 14.53 -10.34 3.22
C GLY A 128 15.25 -11.33 2.29
N GLY A 129 15.90 -10.84 1.23
CA GLY A 129 16.78 -11.63 0.37
C GLY A 129 18.26 -11.63 0.81
N VAL A 130 18.58 -10.89 1.88
CA VAL A 130 19.89 -10.84 2.57
C VAL A 130 19.79 -11.64 3.86
#